data_AF-A0A2H9NWA2-F1
#
_entry.id   AF-A0A2H9NWA2-F1
#
_cell.length_a   1.000
_cell.length_b   1.000
_cell.length_c   1.000
_cell.angle_alpha   90.00
_cell.angle_beta   90.00
_cell.angle_gamma   90.00
#
_symmetry.space_group_name_H-M   'P 1'
#
loop_
_entity.id
_entity.type
_entity.pdbx_description
1 polymer ?
#
loop_
_entity_poly.entity_id
_entity_poly.type
_entity_poly.pdbx_seq_one_letter_code
_entity_poly.pdbx_strand_id
1 'polypeptide(L)'
;MFSMKSRFLKYVYRFSRGLWFVPVGAFLPRYRTLVIADLHFGFEQSLNEEGVLVPLSLYPETKKKILRWVGELKAAALVLNGDIKHSFSPAAGWEWDEMSDFFRAMHEKRISVTVVKGNHDTYLESFLKNKGI
;
A
#
# COMPACT_ATOMS: atom_id res chain seq x y z
N MET A 1 6.56 -14.82 21.03
CA MET A 1 7.65 -15.07 20.05
C MET A 1 7.05 -15.12 18.64
N PHE A 2 7.42 -14.21 17.75
CA PHE A 2 6.92 -14.18 16.37
C PHE A 2 7.59 -15.28 15.55
N SER A 3 6.86 -16.34 15.18
CA SER A 3 7.36 -17.32 14.22
C SER A 3 6.96 -16.90 12.82
N MET A 4 7.82 -16.09 12.19
CA MET A 4 7.77 -15.84 10.75
C MET A 4 8.29 -17.10 10.06
N LYS A 5 7.62 -17.58 9.01
CA LYS A 5 8.04 -18.83 8.34
C LYS A 5 9.49 -18.69 7.85
N SER A 6 10.34 -19.68 8.12
CA SER A 6 11.79 -19.69 7.83
C SER A 6 12.15 -19.11 6.45
N ARG A 7 11.38 -19.47 5.40
CA ARG A 7 11.57 -19.01 4.02
C ARG A 7 11.44 -17.50 3.78
N PHE A 8 10.88 -16.73 4.72
CA PHE A 8 10.70 -15.28 4.59
C PHE A 8 11.80 -14.47 5.25
N LEU A 9 12.50 -15.06 6.22
CA LEU A 9 13.59 -14.38 6.91
C LEU A 9 14.68 -13.92 5.94
N LYS A 10 14.88 -14.63 4.81
CA LYS A 10 15.84 -14.22 3.76
C LYS A 10 15.51 -12.89 3.07
N TYR A 11 14.27 -12.39 3.17
CA TYR A 11 13.86 -11.14 2.55
C TYR A 11 13.70 -10.00 3.56
N VAL A 12 14.02 -10.24 4.83
CA VAL A 12 13.90 -9.23 5.89
C VAL A 12 15.29 -8.78 6.31
N TYR A 13 15.58 -7.50 6.08
CA TYR A 13 16.80 -6.88 6.54
C TYR A 13 16.53 -6.11 7.84
N ARG A 14 17.07 -6.59 8.95
CA ARG A 14 16.90 -5.97 10.28
C ARG A 14 17.94 -4.86 10.46
N PHE A 15 17.59 -3.64 10.06
CA PHE A 15 18.47 -2.48 10.18
C PHE A 15 18.74 -2.10 11.64
N SER A 16 17.69 -2.09 12.47
CA SER A 16 17.81 -1.87 13.91
C SER A 16 16.78 -2.69 14.69
N ARG A 17 16.80 -2.61 16.02
CA ARG A 17 15.76 -3.21 16.87
C ARG A 17 14.36 -2.65 16.56
N GLY A 18 14.28 -1.42 16.06
CA GLY A 18 13.02 -0.72 15.80
C GLY A 18 12.60 -0.65 14.33
N LEU A 19 13.48 -1.02 13.38
CA LEU A 19 13.24 -0.83 11.95
C LEU A 19 13.76 -2.02 11.15
N TRP A 20 12.85 -2.67 10.41
CA TRP A 20 13.18 -3.75 9.47
C TRP A 20 12.77 -3.35 8.07
N PHE A 21 13.62 -3.58 7.07
CA PHE A 21 13.26 -3.45 5.67
C PHE A 21 12.72 -4.78 5.15
N VAL A 22 11.62 -4.70 4.41
CA VAL A 22 10.95 -5.82 3.74
C VAL A 22 10.71 -5.43 2.28
N PRO A 23 10.42 -6.37 1.37
CA PRO A 23 10.30 -6.08 -0.06
C PRO A 23 9.25 -5.03 -0.44
N VAL A 24 8.26 -4.77 0.43
CA VAL A 24 7.19 -3.81 0.19
C VAL A 24 7.37 -2.49 0.94
N GLY A 25 8.41 -2.34 1.77
CA GLY A 25 8.62 -1.13 2.56
C GLY A 25 9.34 -1.38 3.88
N ALA A 26 8.96 -0.62 4.91
CA ALA A 26 9.58 -0.65 6.21
C ALA A 26 8.61 -1.14 7.29
N PHE A 27 9.06 -2.03 8.17
CA PHE A 27 8.28 -2.52 9.30
C PHE A 27 8.86 -1.99 10.60
N LEU A 28 7.98 -1.49 11.46
CA LEU A 28 8.28 -1.01 12.81
C LEU A 28 7.75 -2.04 13.83
N PRO A 29 8.59 -3.00 14.30
CA PRO A 29 8.12 -4.15 15.07
C PRO A 29 7.47 -3.77 16.40
N ARG A 30 7.99 -2.72 17.05
CA ARG A 30 7.47 -2.20 18.31
C ARG A 30 6.00 -1.80 18.21
N TYR A 31 5.59 -1.28 17.06
CA TYR A 31 4.23 -0.79 16.80
C TYR A 31 3.41 -1.77 15.97
N ARG A 32 4.02 -2.85 15.45
CA ARG A 32 3.44 -3.76 14.46
C ARG A 32 2.89 -3.00 13.25
N THR A 33 3.63 -1.98 12.82
CA THR A 33 3.23 -1.09 11.73
C THR A 33 4.07 -1.35 10.51
N LEU A 34 3.42 -1.61 9.37
CA LEU A 34 4.06 -1.61 8.06
C LEU A 34 3.93 -0.21 7.46
N VAL A 35 5.00 0.31 6.89
CA VAL A 35 5.06 1.62 6.22
C VAL A 35 5.40 1.37 4.76
N ILE A 36 4.58 1.91 3.87
CA ILE A 36 4.70 1.79 2.41
C ILE A 36 4.51 3.17 1.81
N ALA A 37 5.23 3.49 0.75
CA ALA A 37 5.12 4.75 0.01
C ALA A 37 4.97 4.46 -1.49
N ASP A 38 4.58 5.46 -2.27
CA ASP A 38 4.65 5.47 -3.74
C ASP A 38 3.87 4.31 -4.39
N LEU A 39 2.61 4.11 -3.96
CA LEU A 39 1.76 3.05 -4.53
C LEU A 39 1.29 3.38 -5.95
N HIS A 40 1.11 4.66 -6.27
CA HIS A 40 0.64 5.14 -7.56
C HIS A 40 -0.51 4.31 -8.16
N PHE A 41 -1.61 4.18 -7.42
CA PHE A 41 -2.82 3.58 -7.97
C PHE A 41 -3.23 4.31 -9.26
N GLY A 42 -3.65 3.52 -10.23
CA GLY A 42 -3.95 4.01 -11.55
C GLY A 42 -2.73 4.42 -12.40
N PHE A 43 -1.55 3.85 -12.19
CA PHE A 43 -0.41 4.12 -13.07
C PHE A 43 -0.54 3.45 -14.45
N GLU A 44 -0.87 2.16 -14.50
CA GLU A 44 -0.85 1.37 -15.74
C GLU A 44 -1.89 1.86 -16.76
N GLN A 45 -3.07 2.25 -16.32
CA GLN A 45 -4.10 2.72 -17.23
C GLN A 45 -3.81 4.16 -17.70
N SER A 46 -3.03 4.96 -16.96
CA SER A 46 -2.59 6.29 -17.39
C SER A 46 -1.61 6.16 -18.56
N LEU A 47 -0.69 5.20 -18.45
CA LEU A 47 0.21 4.84 -19.54
C LEU A 47 -0.58 4.34 -20.77
N ASN A 48 -1.60 3.51 -20.58
CA ASN A 48 -2.44 3.05 -21.69
C ASN A 48 -3.23 4.20 -22.35
N GLU A 49 -3.74 5.16 -21.58
CA GLU A 49 -4.40 6.37 -22.10
C GLU A 49 -3.43 7.25 -22.90
N GLU A 50 -2.15 7.27 -22.53
CA GLU A 50 -1.06 7.94 -23.27
C GLU A 50 -0.55 7.12 -24.48
N GLY A 51 -1.15 5.97 -24.77
CA GLY A 51 -0.81 5.12 -25.92
C GLY A 51 0.35 4.14 -25.66
N VAL A 52 0.81 4.00 -24.42
CA VAL A 52 1.79 3.00 -24.00
C VAL A 52 1.07 1.73 -23.55
N LEU A 53 1.10 0.70 -24.38
CA LEU A 53 0.44 -0.58 -24.09
C LEU A 53 1.16 -1.33 -22.95
N VAL A 54 0.62 -1.26 -21.74
CA VAL A 54 1.10 -2.01 -20.58
C VAL A 54 0.01 -2.96 -20.05
N PRO A 55 0.37 -4.18 -19.60
CA PRO A 55 -0.57 -5.08 -18.94
C PRO A 55 -1.21 -4.41 -17.71
N LEU A 56 -2.46 -4.76 -17.36
CA LEU A 56 -3.14 -4.24 -16.16
C LEU A 56 -2.99 -5.24 -15.00
N SER A 57 -1.79 -5.39 -14.47
CA SER A 57 -1.45 -6.44 -13.49
C SER A 57 -0.65 -5.97 -12.28
N LEU A 58 -0.13 -4.73 -12.31
CA LEU A 58 0.67 -4.16 -11.23
C LEU A 58 -0.14 -4.02 -9.96
N TYR A 59 -1.37 -3.49 -10.04
CA TYR A 59 -2.21 -3.31 -8.86
C TYR A 59 -2.53 -4.65 -8.16
N PRO A 60 -3.10 -5.68 -8.83
CA PRO A 60 -3.40 -6.96 -8.20
C PRO A 60 -2.18 -7.62 -7.55
N GLU A 61 -1.03 -7.59 -8.22
CA GLU A 61 0.21 -8.18 -7.71
C GLU A 61 0.80 -7.39 -6.54
N THR A 62 0.72 -6.06 -6.58
CA THR A 62 1.13 -5.17 -5.49
C THR A 62 0.27 -5.40 -4.26
N LYS A 63 -1.06 -5.36 -4.39
CA LYS A 63 -2.00 -5.66 -3.30
C LYS A 63 -1.73 -7.04 -2.68
N LYS A 64 -1.55 -8.08 -3.51
CA LYS A 64 -1.24 -9.44 -3.07
C LYS A 64 0.07 -9.51 -2.28
N LYS A 65 1.13 -8.84 -2.75
CA LYS A 65 2.41 -8.76 -2.03
C LYS A 65 2.26 -8.06 -0.67
N ILE A 66 1.54 -6.94 -0.63
CA ILE A 66 1.29 -6.18 0.61
C ILE A 66 0.52 -7.03 1.61
N LEU A 67 -0.61 -7.62 1.20
CA LEU A 67 -1.42 -8.49 2.07
C LEU A 67 -0.64 -9.69 2.61
N ARG A 68 0.25 -10.26 1.80
CA ARG A 68 1.17 -11.33 2.22
C ARG A 68 2.10 -10.85 3.33
N TRP A 69 2.73 -9.68 3.17
CA TRP A 69 3.65 -9.14 4.18
C TRP A 69 2.95 -8.65 5.44
N VAL A 70 1.76 -8.07 5.32
CA VAL A 70 0.87 -7.77 6.47
C VAL A 70 0.63 -9.03 7.30
N GLY A 71 0.32 -10.16 6.65
CA GLY A 71 0.10 -11.44 7.33
C GLY A 71 1.36 -12.02 7.99
N GLU A 72 2.48 -12.07 7.25
CA GLU A 72 3.75 -12.65 7.76
C GLU A 72 4.34 -11.82 8.91
N LEU A 73 4.28 -10.49 8.83
CA LEU A 73 4.72 -9.59 9.90
C LEU A 73 3.73 -9.53 11.06
N LYS A 74 2.51 -10.07 10.87
CA LYS A 74 1.35 -9.85 11.74
C LYS A 74 1.18 -8.35 12.03
N ALA A 75 1.27 -7.53 10.99
CA ALA A 75 1.03 -6.10 11.12
C ALA A 75 -0.39 -5.86 11.65
N ALA A 76 -0.54 -4.85 12.50
CA ALA A 76 -1.83 -4.38 13.01
C ALA A 76 -2.20 -3.03 12.40
N ALA A 77 -1.20 -2.29 11.91
CA ALA A 77 -1.37 -1.01 11.26
C ALA A 77 -0.56 -0.93 9.96
N LEU A 78 -1.05 -0.10 9.05
CA LEU A 78 -0.42 0.26 7.79
C LEU A 78 -0.34 1.78 7.71
N VAL A 79 0.84 2.31 7.46
CA VAL A 79 1.04 3.72 7.11
C VAL A 79 1.32 3.79 5.62
N LEU A 80 0.48 4.53 4.90
CA LEU A 80 0.71 4.92 3.51
C LEU A 80 1.38 6.29 3.51
N ASN A 81 2.67 6.32 3.22
CA ASN A 81 3.53 7.49 3.36
C ASN A 81 3.77 8.20 2.03
N GLY A 82 2.70 8.79 1.50
CA GLY A 82 2.73 9.61 0.28
C GLY A 82 2.52 8.85 -1.03
N ASP A 83 2.17 9.63 -2.04
CA ASP A 83 2.00 9.26 -3.45
C ASP A 83 1.21 7.95 -3.62
N ILE A 84 0.06 7.92 -2.97
CA ILE A 84 -0.87 6.80 -3.01
C ILE A 84 -1.51 6.71 -4.39
N LYS A 85 -1.73 7.86 -5.02
CA LYS A 85 -2.43 7.98 -6.30
C LYS A 85 -1.53 8.58 -7.37
N HIS A 86 -1.75 8.23 -8.64
CA HIS A 86 -0.87 8.66 -9.73
C HIS A 86 -1.21 10.06 -10.27
N SER A 87 -2.50 10.35 -10.48
CA SER A 87 -2.91 11.54 -11.26
C SER A 87 -2.94 12.83 -10.41
N PHE A 88 -2.71 13.99 -11.02
CA PHE A 88 -3.03 15.30 -10.39
C PHE A 88 -4.50 15.72 -10.61
N SER A 89 -5.18 15.02 -11.50
CA SER A 89 -6.58 15.23 -11.87
C SER A 89 -7.54 14.56 -10.87
N PRO A 90 -8.85 14.90 -10.92
CA PRO A 90 -9.87 14.09 -10.27
C PRO A 90 -9.66 12.64 -10.70
N ALA A 91 -9.53 11.73 -9.72
CA ALA A 91 -9.20 10.35 -10.02
C ALA A 91 -10.27 9.75 -10.96
N ALA A 92 -9.79 9.03 -11.98
CA ALA A 92 -10.64 8.33 -12.91
C ALA A 92 -11.30 7.13 -12.21
N GLY A 93 -12.40 6.59 -12.77
CA GLY A 93 -13.19 5.55 -12.11
C GLY A 93 -12.37 4.34 -11.65
N TRP A 94 -11.37 3.95 -12.46
CA TRP A 94 -10.47 2.82 -12.19
C TRP A 94 -9.48 3.09 -11.05
N GLU A 95 -8.93 4.30 -10.94
CA GLU A 95 -8.08 4.71 -9.81
C GLU A 95 -8.88 4.63 -8.49
N TRP A 96 -10.16 5.05 -8.51
CA TRP A 96 -11.05 4.90 -7.37
C TRP A 96 -11.40 3.46 -7.04
N ASP A 97 -11.53 2.59 -8.04
CA ASP A 97 -11.82 1.18 -7.85
C ASP A 97 -10.63 0.45 -7.20
N GLU A 98 -9.40 0.71 -7.66
CA GLU A 98 -8.18 0.16 -7.06
C GLU A 98 -8.01 0.61 -5.61
N MET A 99 -8.16 1.91 -5.35
CA MET A 99 -8.13 2.45 -3.99
C MET A 99 -9.22 1.81 -3.13
N SER A 100 -10.47 1.78 -3.60
CA SER A 100 -11.60 1.22 -2.85
C SER A 100 -11.38 -0.26 -2.54
N ASP A 101 -10.88 -1.04 -3.49
CA ASP A 101 -10.57 -2.45 -3.30
C ASP A 101 -9.39 -2.67 -2.34
N PHE A 102 -8.39 -1.78 -2.34
CA PHE A 102 -7.26 -1.83 -1.41
C PHE A 102 -7.71 -1.54 0.03
N PHE A 103 -8.38 -0.42 0.25
CA PHE A 103 -8.86 -0.02 1.58
C PHE A 103 -9.87 -1.02 2.15
N ARG A 104 -10.77 -1.56 1.30
CA ARG A 104 -11.68 -2.64 1.70
C ARG A 104 -10.91 -3.87 2.19
N ALA A 105 -9.88 -4.30 1.46
CA ALA A 105 -9.08 -5.46 1.86
C ALA A 105 -8.31 -5.22 3.18
N MET A 106 -7.83 -4.00 3.44
CA MET A 106 -7.21 -3.65 4.73
C MET A 106 -8.23 -3.68 5.87
N HIS A 107 -9.42 -3.12 5.64
CA HIS A 107 -10.53 -3.13 6.60
C HIS A 107 -10.96 -4.56 6.95
N GLU A 108 -11.16 -5.43 5.97
CA GLU A 108 -11.50 -6.86 6.18
C GLU A 108 -10.44 -7.61 6.99
N LYS A 109 -9.16 -7.21 6.85
CA LYS A 109 -8.03 -7.76 7.64
C LYS A 109 -7.89 -7.11 9.02
N ARG A 110 -8.75 -6.15 9.38
CA ARG A 110 -8.68 -5.34 10.60
C ARG A 110 -7.35 -4.60 10.76
N ILE A 111 -6.82 -4.11 9.66
CA ILE A 111 -5.61 -3.28 9.65
C ILE A 111 -6.04 -1.82 9.76
N SER A 112 -5.55 -1.13 10.78
CA SER A 112 -5.71 0.32 10.88
C SER A 112 -4.84 0.98 9.83
N VAL A 113 -5.43 1.81 8.97
CA VAL A 113 -4.69 2.50 7.91
C VAL A 113 -4.55 3.98 8.29
N THR A 114 -3.34 4.50 8.24
CA THR A 114 -3.03 5.92 8.36
C THR A 114 -2.41 6.40 7.06
N VAL A 115 -2.88 7.54 6.57
CA VAL A 115 -2.38 8.17 5.35
C VAL A 115 -1.59 9.42 5.71
N VAL A 116 -0.36 9.50 5.19
CA VAL A 116 0.43 10.73 5.14
C VAL A 116 0.41 11.19 3.68
N LYS A 117 -0.06 12.41 3.45
CA LYS A 117 -0.26 12.96 2.11
C LYS A 117 1.07 13.25 1.42
N GLY A 118 1.24 12.76 0.20
CA GLY A 118 2.32 13.12 -0.72
C GLY A 118 1.93 14.28 -1.65
N ASN A 119 2.80 14.59 -2.60
CA ASN A 119 2.56 15.67 -3.56
C ASN A 119 1.56 15.28 -4.66
N HIS A 120 1.44 13.99 -5.00
CA HIS A 120 0.47 13.51 -6.00
C HIS A 120 -0.94 13.28 -5.42
N ASP A 121 -1.11 13.33 -4.10
CA ASP A 121 -2.36 12.99 -3.39
C ASP A 121 -3.41 14.14 -3.39
N THR A 122 -3.50 14.89 -4.48
CA THR A 122 -4.55 15.93 -4.66
C THR A 122 -5.93 15.26 -4.68
N TYR A 123 -6.98 15.85 -4.11
CA TYR A 123 -8.35 15.26 -4.01
C TYR A 123 -8.51 13.99 -3.16
N LEU A 124 -7.43 13.45 -2.56
CA LEU A 124 -7.48 12.26 -1.72
C LEU A 124 -8.40 12.43 -0.50
N GLU A 125 -8.41 13.63 0.09
CA GLU A 125 -9.22 13.98 1.27
C GLU A 125 -10.72 13.74 1.05
N SER A 126 -11.24 14.09 -0.13
CA SER A 126 -12.65 13.89 -0.47
C SER A 126 -13.02 12.40 -0.50
N PHE A 127 -12.11 11.56 -0.96
CA PHE A 127 -12.30 10.12 -0.98
C PHE A 127 -12.19 9.48 0.40
N LEU A 128 -11.16 9.83 1.17
CA LEU A 128 -10.96 9.30 2.52
C LEU A 128 -12.16 9.65 3.42
N LYS A 129 -12.64 10.91 3.35
CA LYS A 129 -13.83 11.35 4.08
C LYS A 129 -15.08 10.52 3.74
N ASN A 130 -15.29 10.17 2.47
CA ASN A 130 -16.40 9.31 2.05
C ASN A 130 -16.27 7.86 2.52
N LYS A 131 -15.07 7.41 2.88
CA LYS A 131 -14.80 6.05 3.37
C LYS A 131 -14.66 5.96 4.89
N GLY A 132 -14.77 7.08 5.61
CA GLY A 132 -14.62 7.13 7.07
C GLY A 132 -13.19 6.84 7.53
N ILE A 133 -12.20 7.18 6.68
CA ILE A 133 -10.77 7.07 6.96
C ILE A 133 -10.21 8.46 7.26
#